data_AF-A0A5P9F8M5-F1
#
_entry.id   AF-A0A5P9F8M5-F1
#
_cell.length_a   1.000
_cell.length_b   1.000
_cell.length_c   1.000
_cell.angle_alpha   90.00
_cell.angle_beta   90.00
_cell.angle_gamma   90.00
#
_symmetry.space_group_name_H-M   'P 1'
#
loop_
_entity.id
_entity.type
_entity.pdbx_description
1 polymer ?
#
loop_
_entity_poly.entity_id
_entity_poly.type
_entity_poly.pdbx_seq_one_letter_code
_entity_poly.pdbx_strand_id
1 'polypeptide(L)'
;MNEQALRENLDEVRTELDGKAYVYSTSIWKDRRIYLNLVGANRTFAGDRNLRVFFDEKIGWVYEGFKGTMSTAHTSSFDAFFAEYQPIRR
;
A
#
# COMPACT_ATOMS: atom_id res chain seq x y z
N MET A 1 -0.09 -4.46 -24.11
CA MET A 1 -1.15 -4.49 -23.09
C MET A 1 -2.05 -3.28 -23.33
N ASN A 2 -3.36 -3.46 -23.48
CA ASN A 2 -4.31 -2.36 -23.73
C ASN A 2 -4.43 -1.51 -22.45
N GLU A 3 -4.34 -0.18 -22.56
CA GLU A 3 -4.44 0.74 -21.40
C GLU A 3 -5.77 0.61 -20.67
N GLN A 4 -6.83 0.24 -21.38
CA GLN A 4 -8.15 0.02 -20.79
C GLN A 4 -8.18 -1.24 -19.91
N ALA A 5 -7.60 -2.34 -20.39
CA ALA A 5 -7.48 -3.59 -19.62
C ALA A 5 -6.59 -3.42 -18.37
N LEU A 6 -5.56 -2.56 -18.46
CA LEU A 6 -4.73 -2.25 -17.30
C LEU A 6 -5.50 -1.44 -16.25
N ARG A 7 -6.34 -0.48 -16.65
CA ARG A 7 -7.18 0.28 -15.72
C ARG A 7 -8.22 -0.60 -15.04
N GLU A 8 -8.91 -1.45 -15.79
CA GLU A 8 -9.87 -2.42 -15.26
C GLU A 8 -9.22 -3.30 -14.19
N ASN A 9 -7.99 -3.79 -14.44
CA ASN A 9 -7.22 -4.58 -13.48
C ASN A 9 -6.84 -3.78 -12.22
N LEU A 10 -6.47 -2.49 -12.36
CA LEU A 10 -6.17 -1.65 -11.18
C LEU A 10 -7.42 -1.39 -10.33
N ASP A 11 -8.59 -1.21 -10.95
CA ASP A 11 -9.86 -1.03 -10.23
C ASP A 11 -10.31 -2.32 -9.52
N GLU A 12 -10.03 -3.48 -10.10
CA GLU A 12 -10.25 -4.78 -9.45
C GLU A 12 -9.36 -4.97 -8.21
N VAL A 13 -8.05 -4.75 -8.35
CA VAL A 13 -7.10 -4.83 -7.23
C VAL A 13 -7.47 -3.83 -6.14
N ARG A 14 -7.88 -2.61 -6.52
CA ARG A 14 -8.37 -1.62 -5.58
C ARG A 14 -9.59 -2.12 -4.79
N THR A 15 -10.56 -2.69 -5.47
CA THR A 15 -11.80 -3.21 -4.85
C THR A 15 -11.49 -4.35 -3.88
N GLU A 16 -10.57 -5.24 -4.22
CA GLU A 16 -10.10 -6.29 -3.31
C GLU A 16 -9.51 -5.70 -2.02
N LEU A 17 -8.66 -4.68 -2.17
CA LEU A 17 -7.92 -4.07 -1.07
C LEU A 17 -8.80 -3.23 -0.14
N ASP A 18 -9.78 -2.50 -0.69
CA ASP A 18 -10.74 -1.74 0.12
C ASP A 18 -11.58 -2.65 1.05
N GLY A 19 -11.61 -3.97 0.80
CA GLY A 19 -12.22 -4.97 1.67
C GLY A 19 -11.33 -5.53 2.78
N LYS A 20 -10.03 -5.20 2.81
CA LYS A 20 -9.07 -5.76 3.78
C LYS A 20 -9.09 -4.97 5.09
N ALA A 21 -9.12 -5.68 6.22
CA ALA A 21 -9.20 -5.07 7.55
C ALA A 21 -8.01 -4.16 7.92
N TYR A 22 -6.84 -4.37 7.30
CA TYR A 22 -5.63 -3.57 7.53
C TYR A 22 -5.52 -2.36 6.57
N VAL A 23 -6.47 -2.18 5.64
CA VAL A 23 -6.51 -1.07 4.69
C VAL A 23 -7.53 -0.04 5.17
N TYR A 24 -7.08 1.20 5.32
CA TYR A 24 -7.95 2.34 5.60
C TYR A 24 -8.58 2.88 4.31
N SER A 25 -7.76 3.00 3.27
CA SER A 25 -8.22 3.37 1.93
C SER A 25 -7.16 3.06 0.88
N THR A 26 -7.60 2.92 -0.35
CA THR A 26 -6.72 2.87 -1.51
C THR A 26 -6.84 4.12 -2.38
N SER A 27 -5.80 4.42 -3.15
CA SER A 27 -5.82 5.51 -4.11
C SER A 27 -5.05 5.14 -5.36
N ILE A 28 -5.69 5.24 -6.52
CA ILE A 28 -5.04 5.09 -7.81
C ILE A 28 -4.49 6.44 -8.22
N TRP A 29 -3.18 6.53 -8.45
CA TRP A 29 -2.52 7.75 -8.91
C TRP A 29 -2.29 7.75 -10.42
N LYS A 30 -1.99 8.94 -10.96
CA LYS A 30 -1.78 9.17 -12.40
C LYS A 30 -0.62 8.36 -12.99
N ASP A 31 0.29 7.89 -12.16
CA ASP A 31 1.43 7.03 -12.50
C ASP A 31 1.05 5.55 -12.60
N ARG A 32 -0.25 5.21 -12.56
CA ARG A 32 -0.79 3.84 -12.62
C ARG A 32 -0.36 2.96 -11.46
N ARG A 33 -0.16 3.56 -10.29
CA ARG A 33 0.12 2.85 -9.04
C ARG A 33 -1.08 2.92 -8.11
N ILE A 34 -1.29 1.83 -7.38
CA ILE A 34 -2.27 1.76 -6.30
C ILE A 34 -1.52 2.02 -5.01
N TYR A 35 -1.77 3.15 -4.36
CA TYR A 35 -1.22 3.47 -3.06
C TYR A 35 -2.15 2.95 -1.97
N LEU A 36 -1.59 2.27 -0.97
CA LEU A 36 -2.31 1.79 0.21
C LEU A 36 -2.09 2.74 1.37
N ASN A 37 -3.20 3.20 1.95
CA ASN A 37 -3.20 3.83 3.26
C ASN A 37 -3.58 2.75 4.29
N LEU A 38 -2.62 2.37 5.13
CA LEU A 38 -2.85 1.35 6.16
C LEU A 38 -3.53 1.95 7.39
N VAL A 39 -4.30 1.11 8.09
CA VAL A 39 -4.96 1.48 9.34
C VAL A 39 -3.93 1.83 10.42
N GLY A 40 -4.31 2.71 11.35
CA GLY A 40 -3.49 3.04 12.52
C GLY A 40 -2.38 4.07 12.28
N ALA A 41 -2.33 4.71 11.11
CA ALA A 41 -1.35 5.75 10.81
C ALA A 41 -1.38 6.92 11.80
N ASN A 42 -0.25 7.17 12.46
CA ASN A 42 -0.07 8.27 13.40
C ASN A 42 0.87 9.35 12.85
N ARG A 43 0.32 10.55 12.64
CA ARG A 43 1.07 11.71 12.10
C ARG A 43 2.17 12.23 13.02
N THR A 44 2.21 11.86 14.30
CA THR A 44 3.31 12.25 15.19
C THR A 44 4.51 11.32 15.05
N PHE A 45 4.33 10.12 14.50
CA PHE A 45 5.40 9.14 14.29
C PHE A 45 6.10 9.37 12.95
N ALA A 46 7.42 9.29 12.97
CA ALA A 46 8.22 9.47 11.76
C ALA A 46 8.09 8.26 10.80
N GLY A 47 7.97 7.04 11.33
CA GLY A 47 7.79 5.83 10.52
C GLY A 47 6.50 5.88 9.70
N ASP A 48 5.36 6.02 10.39
CA ASP A 48 4.01 6.03 9.80
C ASP A 48 3.86 7.07 8.69
N ARG A 49 4.38 8.28 8.91
CA ARG A 49 4.27 9.38 7.93
C ARG A 49 5.04 9.14 6.65
N ASN A 50 6.16 8.44 6.74
CA ASN A 50 7.06 8.28 5.61
C ASN A 50 6.88 6.94 4.90
N LEU A 51 6.20 5.96 5.53
CA LEU A 51 5.85 4.71 4.87
C LEU A 51 4.93 4.99 3.68
N ARG A 52 5.33 4.50 2.51
CA ARG A 52 4.51 4.46 1.30
C ARG A 52 4.46 3.01 0.84
N VAL A 53 3.26 2.51 0.57
CA VAL A 53 3.05 1.17 0.03
C VAL A 53 2.32 1.33 -1.30
N PHE A 54 2.83 0.71 -2.36
CA PHE A 54 2.19 0.77 -3.67
C PHE A 54 2.41 -0.46 -4.53
N PHE A 55 1.50 -0.68 -5.49
CA PHE A 55 1.67 -1.67 -6.55
C PHE A 55 2.36 -1.03 -7.77
N ASP A 56 3.42 -1.68 -8.27
CA ASP A 56 4.07 -1.35 -9.53
C ASP A 56 3.93 -2.54 -10.48
N GLU A 57 3.33 -2.33 -11.66
CA GLU A 57 3.01 -3.40 -12.61
C GLU A 57 4.22 -4.25 -13.06
N LYS A 58 5.44 -3.70 -12.96
CA LYS A 58 6.65 -4.38 -13.44
C LYS A 58 7.31 -5.26 -12.38
N ILE A 59 7.15 -4.91 -11.11
CA ILE A 59 7.91 -5.51 -10.00
C ILE A 59 7.01 -6.00 -8.86
N GLY A 60 5.72 -5.71 -8.89
CA GLY A 60 4.76 -6.09 -7.86
C GLY A 60 4.67 -5.08 -6.72
N TRP A 61 4.41 -5.57 -5.52
CA TRP A 61 4.21 -4.75 -4.33
C TRP A 61 5.52 -4.16 -3.83
N VAL A 62 5.50 -2.86 -3.55
CA VAL A 62 6.67 -2.10 -3.10
C VAL A 62 6.31 -1.33 -1.85
N TYR A 63 7.28 -1.22 -0.93
CA TYR A 63 7.22 -0.22 0.13
C TYR A 63 8.47 0.68 0.14
N GLU A 64 8.26 1.96 0.43
CA GLU A 64 9.28 3.00 0.47
C GLU A 64 9.17 3.85 1.75
N GLY A 65 10.25 4.54 2.09
CA GLY A 65 10.22 5.70 2.98
C GLY A 65 10.10 5.44 4.48
N PHE A 66 10.02 4.21 4.97
CA PHE A 66 10.04 3.97 6.42
C PHE A 66 11.34 4.50 7.08
N LYS A 67 11.18 5.45 8.02
CA LYS A 67 12.28 6.03 8.81
C LYS A 67 11.97 6.00 10.30
N GLY A 68 12.76 5.25 11.06
CA GLY A 68 12.66 5.17 12.53
C GLY A 68 11.75 4.03 12.97
N THR A 69 10.84 4.28 13.91
CA THR A 69 9.84 3.33 14.40
C THR A 69 8.44 3.75 13.95
N MET A 70 7.59 2.74 13.68
CA MET A 70 6.17 2.92 13.45
C MET A 70 5.39 2.80 14.77
N SER A 71 4.22 3.41 14.82
CA SER A 71 3.26 3.15 15.89
C SER A 71 2.82 1.67 15.85
N THR A 72 2.53 1.08 17.02
CA THR A 72 2.14 -0.34 17.11
C THR A 72 0.95 -0.68 16.21
N ALA A 73 -0.06 0.20 16.16
CA ALA A 73 -1.24 0.01 15.32
C ALA A 73 -0.90 -0.02 13.82
N HIS A 74 0.02 0.84 13.38
CA HIS A 74 0.46 0.88 11.99
C HIS A 74 1.36 -0.32 11.64
N THR A 75 2.25 -0.72 12.56
CA THR A 75 3.09 -1.92 12.41
C THR A 75 2.21 -3.16 12.23
N SER A 76 1.17 -3.37 13.04
CA SER A 76 0.28 -4.53 12.89
C SER A 76 -0.42 -4.57 11.53
N SER A 77 -0.83 -3.41 11.01
CA SER A 77 -1.45 -3.33 9.68
C SER A 77 -0.44 -3.60 8.57
N PHE A 78 0.79 -3.09 8.73
CA PHE A 78 1.89 -3.35 7.80
C PHE A 78 2.32 -4.81 7.81
N ASP A 79 2.41 -5.45 8.98
CA ASP A 79 2.78 -6.86 9.11
C ASP A 79 1.73 -7.78 8.46
N ALA A 80 0.43 -7.46 8.61
CA ALA A 80 -0.65 -8.18 7.94
C ALA A 80 -0.54 -8.08 6.40
N PHE A 81 -0.32 -6.86 5.89
CA PHE A 81 -0.05 -6.63 4.48
C PHE A 81 1.22 -7.37 4.00
N PHE A 82 2.29 -7.31 4.79
CA PHE A 82 3.59 -7.90 4.45
C PHE A 82 3.49 -9.42 4.38
N ALA A 83 2.78 -10.05 5.32
CA ALA A 83 2.56 -11.50 5.34
C ALA A 83 1.87 -12.00 4.07
N GLU A 84 0.87 -11.26 3.58
CA GLU A 84 0.06 -11.63 2.41
C GLU A 84 0.78 -11.38 1.08
N TYR A 85 1.42 -10.22 0.94
CA TYR A 85 1.92 -9.76 -0.37
C TYR A 85 3.44 -9.75 -0.52
N GLN A 86 4.18 -9.95 0.56
CA GLN A 86 5.66 -10.01 0.58
C GLN A 86 6.31 -8.87 -0.24
N PRO A 87 5.96 -7.60 0.06
CA PRO A 87 6.38 -6.44 -0.74
C PRO A 87 7.90 -6.27 -0.68
N ILE A 88 8.49 -5.82 -1.78
CA ILE A 88 9.91 -5.50 -1.84
C ILE A 88 10.17 -4.08 -1.33
N ARG A 89 11.32 -3.88 -0.68
CA ARG A 89 11.77 -2.55 -0.29
C ARG A 89 12.42 -1.85 -1.48
N ARG A 90 12.10 -0.59 -1.70
CA ARG A 90 12.77 0.28 -2.68
C ARG A 90 13.42 1.49 -2.03
#